data_AF-A0A349HQI7-F1
#
_entry.id   AF-A0A349HQI7-F1
#
_cell.length_a   1.000
_cell.length_b   1.000
_cell.length_c   1.000
_cell.angle_alpha   90.00
_cell.angle_beta   90.00
_cell.angle_gamma   90.00
#
_symmetry.space_group_name_H-M   'P 1'
#
loop_
_entity.id
_entity.type
_entity.pdbx_description
1 polymer ?
#
loop_
_entity_poly.entity_id
_entity_poly.type
_entity_poly.pdbx_seq_one_letter_code
_entity_poly.pdbx_strand_id
1 'polypeptide(L)'
;MSKRYKRSDNTTINIILVAVIIITMLLIIPIAFILISIFYILNIKSKYVLCGSSVITIIVCCIDINIIISLFRTIYTNLLTSINNIIHHNLLGVFTVYKNFSAGNWLLLGVTAMFLSGYFFNKIEKRKNAEQAGIKSLNASVTDITEDTQAKYIKNGTFIGTNKSKKKIYLPDTAKHVFIAGTTGAGKTVLLSNFIKRAMEQNYGALIVDGKGDTGSMSIK
;
A
#
# COMPACT_ATOMS: atom_id res chain seq x y z
N MET A 1 -8.36 23.57 -36.64
CA MET A 1 -8.43 22.13 -36.98
C MET A 1 -7.56 21.34 -36.01
N SER A 2 -8.13 20.66 -35.01
CA SER A 2 -7.34 19.82 -34.10
C SER A 2 -7.25 18.40 -34.65
N LYS A 3 -6.00 17.91 -34.81
CA LYS A 3 -5.72 16.53 -35.21
C LYS A 3 -6.08 15.62 -34.03
N ARG A 4 -7.23 14.95 -34.07
CA ARG A 4 -7.57 13.85 -33.15
C ARG A 4 -6.63 12.67 -33.44
N TYR A 5 -5.74 12.39 -32.49
CA TYR A 5 -4.88 11.21 -32.51
C TYR A 5 -5.76 9.96 -32.37
N LYS A 6 -5.76 9.10 -33.40
CA LYS A 6 -6.50 7.83 -33.41
C LYS A 6 -5.77 6.86 -32.48
N ARG A 7 -6.26 6.71 -31.26
CA ARG A 7 -5.76 5.77 -30.24
C ARG A 7 -5.96 4.35 -30.81
N SER A 8 -4.89 3.65 -31.19
CA SER A 8 -5.02 2.25 -31.59
C SER A 8 -5.45 1.44 -30.37
N ASP A 9 -6.46 0.59 -30.55
CA ASP A 9 -6.93 -0.33 -29.52
C ASP A 9 -5.89 -1.42 -29.25
N ASN A 10 -4.84 -1.06 -28.50
CA ASN A 10 -3.88 -2.01 -27.91
C ASN A 10 -4.49 -2.80 -26.73
N THR A 11 -5.82 -2.79 -26.58
CA THR A 11 -6.54 -3.45 -25.48
C THR A 11 -6.30 -4.96 -25.50
N THR A 12 -6.36 -5.60 -26.67
CA THR A 12 -6.11 -7.03 -26.84
C THR A 12 -4.65 -7.41 -26.52
N ILE A 13 -3.69 -6.62 -26.97
CA ILE A 13 -2.25 -6.84 -26.68
C ILE A 13 -1.98 -6.67 -25.19
N ASN A 14 -2.56 -5.65 -24.55
CA ASN A 14 -2.43 -5.43 -23.11
C ASN A 14 -3.06 -6.57 -22.29
N ILE A 15 -4.21 -7.11 -22.71
CA ILE A 15 -4.85 -8.25 -22.04
C ILE A 15 -3.97 -9.49 -22.12
N ILE A 16 -3.41 -9.80 -23.30
CA ILE A 16 -2.50 -10.94 -23.49
C ILE A 16 -1.23 -10.77 -22.66
N LEU A 17 -0.64 -9.56 -22.65
CA LEU A 17 0.55 -9.25 -21.86
C LEU A 17 0.30 -9.42 -20.35
N VAL A 18 -0.85 -8.95 -19.87
CA VAL A 18 -1.26 -9.12 -18.46
C VAL A 18 -1.48 -10.60 -18.12
N ALA A 19 -2.11 -11.38 -19.02
CA ALA A 19 -2.31 -12.81 -18.81
C ALA A 19 -0.97 -13.57 -18.72
N VAL A 20 0.00 -13.23 -19.59
CA VAL A 20 1.35 -13.80 -19.54
C VAL A 20 2.07 -13.43 -18.23
N ILE A 21 1.95 -12.18 -17.76
CA ILE A 21 2.52 -11.75 -16.49
C ILE A 21 1.89 -12.50 -15.31
N ILE A 22 0.57 -12.67 -15.29
CA ILE A 22 -0.13 -13.38 -14.20
C ILE A 22 0.30 -14.85 -14.15
N ILE A 23 0.42 -15.50 -15.31
CA ILE A 23 0.74 -16.94 -15.38
C ILE A 23 2.22 -17.20 -15.05
N THR A 24 3.12 -16.31 -15.49
CA THR A 24 4.54 -16.37 -15.07
C THR A 24 4.69 -16.12 -13.57
N MET A 25 3.94 -15.18 -13.00
CA MET A 25 3.90 -14.94 -11.57
C MET A 25 3.33 -16.12 -10.78
N LEU A 26 2.34 -16.84 -11.33
CA LEU A 26 1.74 -18.01 -10.67
C LEU A 26 2.74 -19.15 -10.42
N LEU A 27 3.77 -19.29 -11.26
CA LEU A 27 4.85 -20.27 -11.09
C LEU A 27 5.85 -19.85 -9.99
N ILE A 28 6.21 -18.57 -9.97
CA ILE A 28 7.30 -18.06 -9.15
C ILE A 28 6.83 -17.82 -7.70
N ILE A 29 5.59 -17.33 -7.53
CA ILE A 29 5.05 -16.94 -6.21
C ILE A 29 5.02 -18.11 -5.21
N PRO A 30 4.47 -19.31 -5.54
CA PRO A 30 4.43 -20.43 -4.60
C PRO A 30 5.83 -20.88 -4.16
N ILE A 31 6.78 -20.94 -5.10
CA ILE A 31 8.18 -21.30 -4.82
C ILE A 31 8.81 -20.26 -3.89
N ALA A 32 8.58 -18.97 -4.17
CA ALA A 32 9.10 -17.89 -3.33
C ALA A 32 8.56 -17.96 -1.89
N PHE A 33 7.27 -18.26 -1.69
CA PHE A 33 6.67 -18.42 -0.37
C PHE A 33 7.29 -19.59 0.42
N ILE A 34 7.50 -20.74 -0.23
CA ILE A 34 8.16 -21.90 0.39
C ILE A 34 9.58 -21.53 0.84
N LEU A 35 10.33 -20.83 -0.03
CA LEU A 35 11.69 -20.37 0.29
C LEU A 35 11.72 -19.38 1.46
N ILE A 36 10.75 -18.45 1.55
CA ILE A 36 10.65 -17.53 2.69
C ILE A 36 10.51 -18.31 4.00
N SER A 37 9.64 -19.33 4.03
CA SER A 37 9.44 -20.18 5.20
C SER A 37 10.72 -20.94 5.58
N ILE A 38 11.45 -21.45 4.60
CA ILE A 38 12.74 -22.13 4.84
C ILE A 38 13.78 -21.16 5.41
N PHE A 39 13.93 -19.96 4.83
CA PHE A 39 14.87 -18.95 5.34
C PHE A 39 14.54 -18.49 6.75
N TYR A 40 13.25 -18.43 7.07
CA TYR A 40 12.78 -18.13 8.42
C TYR A 40 13.17 -19.23 9.42
N ILE A 41 12.95 -20.51 9.08
CA ILE A 41 13.29 -21.66 9.95
C ILE A 41 14.80 -21.77 10.14
N LEU A 42 15.59 -21.58 9.08
CA LEU A 42 17.05 -21.69 9.11
C LEU A 42 17.75 -20.44 9.67
N ASN A 43 17.00 -19.40 10.03
CA ASN A 43 17.50 -18.16 10.62
C ASN A 43 18.62 -17.49 9.78
N ILE A 44 18.52 -17.59 8.46
CA ILE A 44 19.50 -17.03 7.52
C ILE A 44 19.26 -15.52 7.42
N LYS A 45 20.32 -14.70 7.47
CA LYS A 45 20.18 -13.24 7.28
C LYS A 45 19.80 -12.90 5.84
N SER A 46 18.84 -12.01 5.64
CA SER A 46 18.30 -11.67 4.31
C SER A 46 19.36 -11.10 3.35
N LYS A 47 20.38 -10.41 3.87
CA LYS A 47 21.48 -9.83 3.10
C LYS A 47 22.24 -10.88 2.29
N TYR A 48 22.46 -12.07 2.85
CA TYR A 48 23.19 -13.14 2.17
C TYR A 48 22.37 -13.77 1.06
N VAL A 49 21.06 -13.94 1.28
CA VAL A 49 20.13 -14.46 0.26
C VAL A 49 20.05 -13.53 -0.94
N LEU A 50 19.93 -12.22 -0.71
CA LEU A 50 19.89 -11.22 -1.78
C LEU A 50 21.21 -11.15 -2.57
N CYS A 51 22.35 -11.13 -1.87
CA CYS A 51 23.65 -11.09 -2.54
C CYS A 51 23.90 -12.37 -3.37
N GLY A 52 23.69 -13.54 -2.77
CA GLY A 52 23.87 -14.83 -3.43
C GLY A 52 22.97 -15.00 -4.65
N SER A 53 21.68 -14.71 -4.52
CA SER A 53 20.75 -14.81 -5.65
C SER A 53 21.07 -13.83 -6.78
N SER A 54 21.53 -12.61 -6.47
CA SER A 54 21.95 -11.63 -7.49
C SER A 54 23.16 -12.13 -8.28
N VAL A 55 24.18 -12.66 -7.59
CA VAL A 55 25.39 -13.21 -8.23
C VAL A 55 25.03 -14.40 -9.11
N ILE A 56 24.22 -15.33 -8.60
CA ILE A 56 23.79 -16.51 -9.37
C ILE A 56 22.97 -16.08 -10.60
N THR A 57 22.10 -15.07 -10.48
CA THR A 57 21.32 -14.55 -11.62
C THR A 57 22.24 -14.02 -12.72
N ILE A 58 23.27 -13.24 -12.37
CA ILE A 58 24.24 -12.70 -13.31
C ILE A 58 24.99 -13.84 -14.01
N ILE A 59 25.46 -14.83 -13.24
CA ILE A 59 26.18 -16.00 -13.78
C ILE A 59 25.29 -16.75 -14.79
N VAL A 60 24.04 -17.05 -14.42
CA VAL A 60 23.12 -17.78 -15.30
C VAL A 60 22.82 -16.99 -16.58
N CYS A 61 22.66 -15.67 -16.49
CA CYS A 61 22.45 -14.83 -17.67
C CYS A 61 23.67 -14.76 -18.59
N CYS A 62 24.89 -14.82 -18.04
CA CYS A 62 26.13 -14.78 -18.83
C CYS A 62 26.48 -16.11 -19.51
N ILE A 63 26.06 -17.25 -18.94
CA ILE A 63 26.43 -18.57 -19.47
C ILE A 63 25.71 -18.88 -20.78
N ASP A 64 24.38 -18.72 -20.82
CA ASP A 64 23.63 -19.09 -22.02
C ASP A 64 22.29 -18.35 -22.14
N ILE A 65 22.25 -17.37 -23.05
CA ILE A 65 21.03 -16.62 -23.37
C ILE A 65 19.95 -17.53 -23.99
N ASN A 66 20.32 -18.68 -24.56
CA ASN A 66 19.36 -19.62 -25.12
C ASN A 66 18.49 -20.26 -24.05
N ILE A 67 18.95 -20.34 -22.79
CA ILE A 67 18.13 -20.81 -21.66
C ILE A 67 16.95 -19.85 -21.44
N ILE A 68 17.20 -18.54 -21.53
CA ILE A 68 16.15 -17.52 -21.39
C ILE A 68 15.14 -17.65 -22.54
N ILE A 69 15.62 -17.77 -23.77
CA ILE A 69 14.75 -17.94 -24.96
C ILE A 69 13.94 -19.24 -24.86
N SER A 70 14.58 -20.33 -24.44
CA SER A 70 13.94 -21.62 -24.15
C SER A 70 12.83 -21.48 -23.10
N LEU A 71 13.09 -20.78 -21.99
CA LEU A 71 12.10 -20.54 -20.95
C LEU A 71 10.88 -19.78 -21.50
N PHE A 72 11.09 -18.69 -22.25
CA PHE A 72 9.98 -17.96 -22.88
C PHE A 72 9.18 -18.84 -23.84
N ARG A 73 9.86 -19.66 -24.66
CA ARG A 73 9.20 -20.59 -25.58
C ARG A 73 8.39 -21.64 -24.82
N THR A 74 8.95 -22.25 -23.78
CA THR A 74 8.26 -23.24 -22.94
C THR A 74 7.05 -22.62 -22.24
N ILE A 75 7.17 -21.41 -21.70
CA ILE A 75 6.04 -20.69 -21.09
C ILE A 75 4.93 -20.46 -22.11
N TYR A 76 5.27 -20.04 -23.33
CA TYR A 76 4.31 -19.82 -24.41
C TYR A 76 3.59 -21.11 -24.83
N THR A 77 4.33 -22.20 -25.08
CA THR A 77 3.72 -23.49 -25.44
C THR A 77 2.83 -24.03 -24.32
N ASN A 78 3.27 -23.84 -23.07
CA ASN A 78 2.54 -24.25 -21.89
C ASN A 78 1.23 -23.48 -21.73
N LEU A 79 1.25 -22.17 -21.96
CA LEU A 79 0.05 -21.34 -21.98
C LEU A 79 -0.98 -21.84 -22.99
N LEU A 80 -0.55 -22.08 -24.23
CA LEU A 80 -1.43 -22.55 -25.29
C LEU A 80 -2.04 -23.92 -24.94
N THR A 81 -1.21 -24.81 -24.38
CA THR A 81 -1.65 -26.15 -23.96
C THR A 81 -2.63 -26.09 -22.79
N SER A 82 -2.39 -25.22 -21.80
CA SER A 82 -3.31 -24.99 -20.69
C SER A 82 -4.65 -24.43 -21.16
N ILE A 83 -4.66 -23.46 -22.08
CA ILE A 83 -5.89 -22.92 -22.68
C ILE A 83 -6.66 -24.04 -23.40
N ASN A 84 -5.97 -24.83 -24.22
CA ASN A 84 -6.58 -25.95 -24.95
C ASN A 84 -7.19 -26.99 -23.99
N ASN A 85 -6.48 -27.33 -22.91
CA ASN A 85 -6.95 -28.28 -21.91
C ASN A 85 -8.17 -27.76 -21.13
N ILE A 86 -8.25 -26.45 -20.87
CA ILE A 86 -9.42 -25.81 -20.25
C ILE A 86 -10.63 -25.89 -21.19
N ILE A 87 -10.44 -25.61 -22.48
CA ILE A 87 -11.51 -25.69 -23.49
C ILE A 87 -12.07 -27.11 -23.60
N HIS A 88 -11.21 -28.12 -23.49
CA HIS A 88 -11.60 -29.53 -23.53
C HIS A 88 -11.96 -30.13 -22.16
N HIS A 89 -12.20 -29.30 -21.13
CA HIS A 89 -12.55 -29.71 -19.76
C HIS A 89 -11.55 -30.65 -19.06
N ASN A 90 -10.31 -30.76 -19.54
CA ASN A 90 -9.27 -31.58 -18.94
C ASN A 90 -8.42 -30.78 -17.93
N LEU A 91 -8.98 -30.58 -16.73
CA LEU A 91 -8.32 -29.83 -15.63
C LEU A 91 -7.02 -30.49 -15.13
N LEU A 92 -6.94 -31.82 -15.13
CA LEU A 92 -5.74 -32.54 -14.69
C LEU A 92 -4.56 -32.37 -15.66
N GLY A 93 -4.86 -32.25 -16.96
CA GLY A 93 -3.87 -31.94 -18.00
C GLY A 93 -3.23 -30.55 -17.86
N VAL A 94 -3.77 -29.66 -17.03
CA VAL A 94 -3.14 -28.36 -16.74
C VAL A 94 -1.87 -28.54 -15.90
N PHE A 95 -1.79 -29.57 -15.06
CA PHE A 95 -0.61 -29.84 -14.22
C PHE A 95 0.49 -30.61 -14.95
N THR A 96 0.17 -31.34 -16.03
CA THR A 96 1.19 -32.05 -16.82
C THR A 96 2.13 -31.10 -17.56
N VAL A 97 1.71 -29.86 -17.73
CA VAL A 97 2.45 -28.75 -18.34
C VAL A 97 3.76 -28.43 -17.60
N TYR A 98 3.83 -28.71 -16.29
CA TYR A 98 5.05 -28.50 -15.50
C TYR A 98 6.20 -29.47 -15.86
N LYS A 99 5.90 -30.61 -16.52
CA LYS A 99 6.93 -31.56 -16.97
C LYS A 99 7.70 -31.06 -18.20
N ASN A 100 7.19 -30.06 -18.90
CA ASN A 100 7.78 -29.55 -20.14
C ASN A 100 8.99 -28.61 -19.88
N PHE A 101 9.25 -28.25 -18.64
CA PHE A 101 10.37 -27.40 -18.27
C PHE A 101 11.67 -28.21 -18.21
N SER A 102 12.67 -27.79 -18.99
CA SER A 102 14.02 -28.35 -18.91
C SER A 102 14.70 -28.01 -17.56
N ALA A 103 15.77 -28.72 -17.22
CA ALA A 103 16.53 -28.47 -15.99
C ALA A 103 17.04 -27.01 -15.90
N GLY A 104 17.50 -26.43 -17.02
CA GLY A 104 17.93 -25.04 -17.08
C GLY A 104 16.80 -24.05 -16.83
N ASN A 105 15.59 -24.33 -17.33
CA ASN A 105 14.41 -23.50 -17.09
C ASN A 105 14.01 -23.53 -15.61
N TRP A 106 14.04 -24.71 -14.97
CA TRP A 106 13.78 -24.86 -13.54
C TRP A 106 14.81 -24.12 -12.68
N LEU A 107 16.09 -24.17 -13.07
CA LEU A 107 17.15 -23.41 -12.39
C LEU A 107 16.87 -21.91 -12.46
N LEU A 108 16.53 -21.38 -13.63
CA LEU A 108 16.24 -19.95 -13.80
C LEU A 108 15.01 -19.52 -12.99
N LEU A 109 13.94 -20.33 -12.96
CA LEU A 109 12.76 -20.09 -12.13
C LEU A 109 13.10 -20.13 -10.62
N GLY A 110 13.94 -21.08 -10.21
CA GLY A 110 14.39 -21.18 -8.82
C GLY A 110 15.21 -19.98 -8.37
N VAL A 111 16.16 -19.53 -9.20
CA VAL A 111 17.01 -18.36 -8.90
C VAL A 111 16.20 -17.08 -8.84
N THR A 112 15.26 -16.89 -9.77
CA THR A 112 14.36 -15.72 -9.75
C THR A 112 13.41 -15.75 -8.55
N ALA A 113 12.87 -16.91 -8.19
CA ALA A 113 12.08 -17.09 -6.98
C ALA A 113 12.91 -16.82 -5.71
N MET A 114 14.18 -17.23 -5.69
CA MET A 114 15.10 -17.00 -4.57
C MET A 114 15.42 -15.52 -4.39
N PHE A 115 15.64 -14.78 -5.48
CA PHE A 115 15.80 -13.33 -5.43
C PHE A 115 14.55 -12.62 -4.90
N LEU A 116 13.37 -13.00 -5.42
CA LEU A 116 12.09 -12.45 -4.98
C LEU A 116 11.83 -12.73 -3.50
N SER A 117 12.09 -13.97 -3.06
CA SER A 117 12.02 -14.38 -1.67
C SER A 117 12.96 -13.57 -0.78
N GLY A 118 14.23 -13.40 -1.18
CA GLY A 118 15.21 -12.58 -0.45
C GLY A 118 14.76 -11.12 -0.30
N TYR A 119 14.16 -10.54 -1.33
CA TYR A 119 13.61 -9.19 -1.28
C TYR A 119 12.46 -9.05 -0.27
N PHE A 120 11.47 -9.95 -0.30
CA PHE A 120 10.37 -9.94 0.66
C PHE A 120 10.84 -10.23 2.07
N PHE A 121 11.75 -11.18 2.24
CA PHE A 121 12.32 -11.54 3.53
C PHE A 121 13.10 -10.39 4.18
N ASN A 122 13.87 -9.61 3.40
CA ASN A 122 14.52 -8.39 3.90
C ASN A 122 13.51 -7.35 4.39
N LYS A 123 12.35 -7.23 3.73
CA LYS A 123 11.28 -6.33 4.19
C LYS A 123 10.67 -6.79 5.50
N ILE A 124 10.53 -8.10 5.70
CA ILE A 124 10.07 -8.70 6.96
C ILE A 124 11.11 -8.46 8.07
N GLU A 125 12.39 -8.72 7.79
CA GLU A 125 13.49 -8.53 8.75
C GLU A 125 13.62 -7.05 9.20
N LYS A 126 13.51 -6.10 8.26
CA LYS A 126 13.50 -4.67 8.59
C LYS A 126 12.33 -4.26 9.49
N ARG A 127 11.14 -4.83 9.29
CA ARG A 127 9.98 -4.59 10.14
C ARG A 127 10.22 -5.13 11.55
N LYS A 128 10.72 -6.36 11.67
CA LYS A 128 11.07 -6.97 12.96
C LYS A 128 12.12 -6.17 13.71
N ASN A 129 13.17 -5.71 13.02
CA ASN A 129 14.22 -4.88 13.63
C ASN A 129 13.68 -3.50 14.06
N ALA A 130 12.75 -2.92 13.31
CA ALA A 130 12.10 -1.67 13.70
C ALA A 130 11.19 -1.85 14.93
N GLU A 131 10.44 -2.96 14.99
CA GLU A 131 9.61 -3.34 16.14
C GLU A 131 10.48 -3.58 17.39
N GLN A 132 11.62 -4.27 17.25
CA GLN A 132 12.59 -4.48 18.33
C GLN A 132 13.24 -3.17 18.80
N ALA A 133 13.40 -2.19 17.91
CA ALA A 133 13.89 -0.85 18.24
C ALA A 133 12.80 0.05 18.86
N GLY A 134 11.59 -0.47 19.13
CA GLY A 134 10.49 0.29 19.72
C GLY A 134 9.78 1.24 18.75
N ILE A 135 10.10 1.18 17.45
CA ILE A 135 9.43 1.96 16.41
C ILE A 135 8.09 1.28 16.13
N LYS A 136 7.05 1.65 16.89
CA LYS A 136 5.67 1.25 16.59
C LYS A 136 5.33 1.66 15.16
N SER A 137 4.65 0.78 14.42
CA SER A 137 4.18 1.10 13.09
C SER A 137 3.28 2.34 13.15
N LEU A 138 3.37 3.24 12.17
CA LEU A 138 2.56 4.46 12.13
C LEU A 138 1.06 4.14 12.29
N ASN A 139 0.60 3.01 11.76
CA ASN A 139 -0.77 2.54 11.94
C ASN A 139 -1.07 2.15 13.39
N ALA A 140 -0.15 1.49 14.10
CA ALA A 140 -0.33 1.18 15.52
C ALA A 140 -0.32 2.45 16.39
N SER A 141 0.54 3.42 16.07
CA SER A 141 0.53 4.72 16.75
C SER A 141 -0.74 5.52 16.44
N VAL A 142 -1.24 5.46 15.20
CA VAL A 142 -2.50 6.10 14.81
C VAL A 142 -3.69 5.38 15.42
N THR A 143 -3.70 4.04 15.54
CA THR A 143 -4.75 3.29 16.22
C THR A 143 -4.79 3.63 17.70
N ASP A 144 -3.64 3.66 18.38
CA ASP A 144 -3.53 4.08 19.78
C ASP A 144 -4.09 5.51 19.95
N ILE A 145 -3.69 6.45 19.08
CA ILE A 145 -4.24 7.82 19.10
C ILE A 145 -5.74 7.83 18.80
N THR A 146 -6.23 7.03 17.84
CA THR A 146 -7.65 6.98 17.49
C THR A 146 -8.50 6.26 18.52
N GLU A 147 -7.99 5.29 19.26
CA GLU A 147 -8.73 4.61 20.34
C GLU A 147 -8.80 5.53 21.56
N ASP A 148 -7.68 6.16 21.92
CA ASP A 148 -7.62 7.13 23.02
C ASP A 148 -8.45 8.39 22.71
N THR A 149 -8.51 8.80 21.44
CA THR A 149 -9.43 9.86 21.01
C THR A 149 -10.86 9.36 20.79
N GLN A 150 -11.12 8.14 20.32
CA GLN A 150 -12.48 7.61 20.14
C GLN A 150 -13.21 7.39 21.46
N ALA A 151 -12.49 6.94 22.50
CA ALA A 151 -13.02 6.89 23.87
C ALA A 151 -13.38 8.30 24.40
N LYS A 152 -12.72 9.35 23.88
CA LYS A 152 -12.99 10.77 24.18
C LYS A 152 -13.99 11.44 23.22
N TYR A 153 -14.35 10.81 22.10
CA TYR A 153 -15.23 11.37 21.07
C TYR A 153 -16.73 11.17 21.36
N ILE A 154 -17.09 10.95 22.62
CA ILE A 154 -18.49 11.02 23.05
C ILE A 154 -18.73 12.42 23.66
N LYS A 155 -19.21 13.33 22.80
CA LYS A 155 -20.01 14.54 23.10
C LYS A 155 -19.42 15.75 23.86
N ASN A 156 -18.21 15.71 24.41
CA ASN A 156 -17.72 16.82 25.25
C ASN A 156 -16.64 17.69 24.57
N GLY A 157 -17.04 18.51 23.60
CA GLY A 157 -16.10 19.43 22.95
C GLY A 157 -16.73 20.47 22.02
N THR A 158 -15.96 21.49 21.69
CA THR A 158 -16.33 22.55 20.73
C THR A 158 -16.34 22.00 19.30
N PHE A 159 -17.42 22.17 18.56
CA PHE A 159 -17.49 21.77 17.15
C PHE A 159 -16.61 22.66 16.27
N ILE A 160 -15.70 22.06 15.48
CA ILE A 160 -14.79 22.82 14.60
C ILE A 160 -15.05 22.61 13.11
N GLY A 161 -15.72 21.51 12.71
CA GLY A 161 -16.04 21.27 11.30
C GLY A 161 -16.25 19.79 10.97
N THR A 162 -16.23 19.48 9.67
CA THR A 162 -16.38 18.11 9.15
C THR A 162 -15.21 17.72 8.26
N ASN A 163 -14.81 16.46 8.27
CA ASN A 163 -13.83 15.94 7.32
C ASN A 163 -14.46 15.67 5.93
N LYS A 164 -13.63 15.26 4.96
CA LYS A 164 -14.07 14.89 3.59
C LYS A 164 -15.12 13.76 3.58
N SER A 165 -15.14 12.90 4.59
CA SER A 165 -16.09 11.81 4.76
C SER A 165 -17.35 12.22 5.55
N LYS A 166 -17.61 13.53 5.70
CA LYS A 166 -18.75 14.10 6.47
C LYS A 166 -18.79 13.76 7.96
N LYS A 167 -17.69 13.24 8.53
CA LYS A 167 -17.58 13.00 9.97
C LYS A 167 -17.34 14.33 10.69
N LYS A 168 -18.14 14.62 11.72
CA LYS A 168 -18.00 15.80 12.59
C LYS A 168 -16.72 15.69 13.43
N ILE A 169 -15.99 16.79 13.55
CA ILE A 169 -14.77 16.92 14.33
C ILE A 169 -15.05 17.92 15.46
N TYR A 170 -14.64 17.54 16.67
CA TYR A 170 -14.77 18.34 17.88
C TYR A 170 -13.40 18.53 18.52
N LEU A 171 -13.15 19.73 19.04
CA LEU A 171 -12.01 20.01 19.90
C LEU A 171 -12.41 19.76 21.36
N PRO A 172 -11.66 18.98 22.14
CA PRO A 172 -12.00 18.70 23.52
C PRO A 172 -11.91 19.97 24.40
N ASP A 173 -12.82 20.09 25.38
CA ASP A 173 -12.85 21.24 26.30
C ASP A 173 -11.61 21.32 27.22
N THR A 174 -10.79 20.25 27.27
CA THR A 174 -9.52 20.21 28.01
C THR A 174 -8.36 20.93 27.30
N ALA A 175 -8.57 21.47 26.10
CA ALA A 175 -7.53 22.19 25.36
C ALA A 175 -7.16 23.49 26.08
N LYS A 176 -5.89 23.62 26.49
CA LYS A 176 -5.42 24.79 27.26
C LYS A 176 -5.25 26.05 26.40
N HIS A 177 -4.68 25.90 25.20
CA HIS A 177 -4.43 26.99 24.28
C HIS A 177 -4.78 26.55 22.86
N VAL A 178 -5.47 27.41 22.12
CA VAL A 178 -5.89 27.17 20.73
C VAL A 178 -5.43 28.37 19.90
N PHE A 179 -4.62 28.11 18.89
CA PHE A 179 -4.18 29.13 17.95
C PHE A 179 -4.91 28.96 16.62
N ILE A 180 -5.64 29.98 16.19
CA ILE A 180 -6.39 29.99 14.93
C ILE A 180 -5.79 31.07 14.03
N ALA A 181 -5.22 30.64 12.90
CA ALA A 181 -4.69 31.53 11.88
C ALA A 181 -5.47 31.37 10.56
N GLY A 182 -5.57 32.48 9.82
CA GLY A 182 -6.23 32.51 8.52
C GLY A 182 -6.31 33.94 7.99
N THR A 183 -6.51 34.09 6.68
CA THR A 183 -6.72 35.40 6.05
C THR A 183 -8.11 35.95 6.36
N THR A 184 -8.40 37.20 5.97
CA THR A 184 -9.77 37.74 6.00
C THR A 184 -10.67 36.91 5.08
N GLY A 185 -11.87 36.56 5.55
CA GLY A 185 -12.78 35.67 4.82
C GLY A 185 -12.52 34.17 4.99
N ALA A 186 -11.45 33.76 5.66
CA ALA A 186 -11.15 32.35 5.92
C ALA A 186 -12.05 31.67 6.97
N GLY A 187 -13.04 32.39 7.52
CA GLY A 187 -13.99 31.83 8.49
C GLY A 187 -13.55 31.85 9.96
N LYS A 188 -12.53 32.64 10.33
CA LYS A 188 -12.07 32.78 11.74
C LYS A 188 -13.21 33.14 12.71
N THR A 189 -14.02 34.14 12.36
CA THR A 189 -15.16 34.60 13.17
C THR A 189 -16.24 33.52 13.32
N VAL A 190 -16.50 32.78 12.24
CA VAL A 190 -17.47 31.66 12.26
C VAL A 190 -16.98 30.58 13.21
N LEU A 191 -15.71 30.21 13.15
CA LEU A 191 -15.12 29.24 14.08
C LEU A 191 -15.20 29.73 15.53
N LEU A 192 -14.89 31.01 15.78
CA LEU A 192 -14.94 31.61 17.12
C LEU A 192 -16.36 31.60 17.72
N SER A 193 -17.41 31.77 16.89
CA SER A 193 -18.80 31.66 17.33
C SER A 193 -19.15 30.29 17.92
N ASN A 194 -18.53 29.21 17.42
CA ASN A 194 -18.72 27.86 17.99
C ASN A 194 -18.10 27.74 19.39
N PHE A 195 -16.95 28.38 19.63
CA PHE A 195 -16.34 28.43 20.96
C PHE A 195 -17.19 29.22 21.96
N ILE A 196 -17.72 30.37 21.53
CA ILE A 196 -18.63 31.18 22.37
C ILE A 196 -19.89 30.40 22.70
N LYS A 197 -20.51 29.79 21.69
CA LYS A 197 -21.70 28.95 21.89
C LYS A 197 -21.41 27.81 22.88
N ARG A 198 -20.27 27.13 22.74
CA ARG A 198 -19.87 26.07 23.67
C ARG A 198 -19.66 26.61 25.09
N ALA A 199 -19.03 27.77 25.25
CA ALA A 199 -18.84 28.41 26.54
C ALA A 199 -20.19 28.75 27.21
N MET A 200 -21.16 29.25 26.44
CA MET A 200 -22.52 29.50 26.94
C MET A 200 -23.24 28.21 27.34
N GLU A 201 -23.19 27.17 26.49
CA GLU A 201 -23.83 25.87 26.77
C GLU A 201 -23.25 25.16 28.00
N GLN A 202 -21.99 25.44 28.36
CA GLN A 202 -21.30 24.84 29.51
C GLN A 202 -21.17 25.81 30.70
N ASN A 203 -21.76 27.01 30.64
CA ASN A 203 -21.61 28.06 31.64
C ASN A 203 -20.14 28.40 31.99
N TYR A 204 -19.27 28.40 30.98
CA TYR A 204 -17.91 28.89 31.12
C TYR A 204 -17.87 30.41 31.00
N GLY A 205 -17.12 31.07 31.89
CA GLY A 205 -16.80 32.48 31.74
C GLY A 205 -15.92 32.69 30.51
N ALA A 206 -16.38 33.51 29.57
CA ALA A 206 -15.64 33.86 28.35
C ALA A 206 -15.31 35.35 28.36
N LEU A 207 -14.03 35.67 28.21
CA LEU A 207 -13.56 37.03 27.95
C LEU A 207 -13.17 37.12 26.47
N ILE A 208 -13.89 37.95 25.71
CA ILE A 208 -13.62 38.17 24.30
C ILE A 208 -12.98 39.55 24.17
N VAL A 209 -11.77 39.59 23.62
CA VAL A 209 -11.06 40.84 23.29
C VAL A 209 -10.99 40.94 21.78
N ASP A 210 -11.89 41.71 21.19
CA ASP A 210 -11.89 41.95 19.74
C ASP A 210 -11.14 43.25 19.42
N GLY A 211 -9.89 43.12 18.96
CA GLY A 211 -9.05 44.24 18.55
C GLY A 211 -9.35 44.77 17.14
N LYS A 212 -10.28 44.16 16.39
CA LYS A 212 -10.60 44.57 15.02
C LYS A 212 -11.70 45.64 14.96
N GLY A 213 -12.50 45.79 16.03
CA GLY A 213 -13.54 46.82 16.11
C GLY A 213 -14.63 46.66 15.06
N ASP A 214 -14.94 45.42 14.64
CA ASP A 214 -16.10 45.18 13.76
C ASP A 214 -17.36 45.52 14.59
N THR A 215 -17.98 46.69 14.37
CA THR A 215 -19.24 47.14 15.00
C THR A 215 -20.45 47.03 14.06
N GLY A 216 -20.34 46.19 13.03
CA GLY A 216 -21.39 45.98 12.03
C GLY A 216 -22.53 45.09 12.51
N SER A 217 -23.60 45.02 11.73
CA SER A 217 -24.83 44.25 12.01
C SER A 217 -24.66 42.73 12.07
N MET A 218 -23.46 42.19 11.79
CA MET A 218 -23.08 40.78 11.98
C MET A 218 -22.09 40.57 13.13
N SER A 219 -21.76 41.61 13.88
CA SER A 219 -20.94 41.48 15.08
C SER A 219 -21.75 40.84 16.19
N ILE A 220 -21.07 40.02 17.00
CA ILE A 220 -21.66 39.27 18.10
C ILE A 220 -22.19 40.30 19.11
N LYS A 221 -23.51 40.54 19.08
CA LYS A 221 -24.26 41.26 20.10
C LYS A 221 -24.83 40.28 21.10
#